data_AF-A0A2S2NTG2-F1
#
_entry.id   AF-A0A2S2NTG2-F1
#
_cell.length_a   1.000
_cell.length_b   1.000
_cell.length_c   1.000
_cell.angle_alpha   90.00
_cell.angle_beta   90.00
_cell.angle_gamma   90.00
#
_symmetry.space_group_name_H-M   'P 1'
#
loop_
_entity.id
_entity.type
_entity.pdbx_description
1 polymer ?
#
loop_
_entity_poly.entity_id
_entity_poly.type
_entity_poly.pdbx_seq_one_letter_code
_entity_poly.pdbx_strand_id
1 'polypeptide(L)'
;LTYFVKKFGKLYGNQFISHSVHGLLHVVDDFKKYGALDKCSCFPFENYLKNLKKMVRKSEKPLEQVIKRYTEYLTFCEPNIPVSQLPNKTEFKTSHNDGPLLEGFNGLQFKSIIIND
;
A
#
# COMPACT_ATOMS: atom_id res chain seq x y z
N LEU A 1 -1.12 -32.67 -5.27
CA LEU A 1 0.08 -31.87 -5.65
C LEU A 1 1.37 -32.70 -5.71
N THR A 2 1.50 -33.79 -4.93
CA THR A 2 2.65 -34.71 -4.98
C THR A 2 2.96 -35.29 -6.37
N TYR A 3 1.92 -35.66 -7.13
CA TYR A 3 2.11 -36.15 -8.50
C TYR A 3 2.76 -35.10 -9.41
N PHE A 4 2.31 -33.85 -9.33
CA PHE A 4 2.85 -32.73 -10.10
C PHE A 4 4.34 -32.51 -9.77
N VAL A 5 4.70 -32.41 -8.49
CA VAL A 5 6.10 -32.17 -8.06
C VAL A 5 7.01 -33.31 -8.52
N LYS A 6 6.57 -34.57 -8.38
CA LYS A 6 7.33 -35.74 -8.85
C LYS A 6 7.50 -35.75 -10.37
N LYS A 7 6.47 -35.40 -11.14
CA LYS A 7 6.55 -35.33 -12.61
C LYS A 7 7.41 -34.16 -13.07
N PHE A 8 7.31 -33.02 -12.41
CA PHE A 8 8.16 -31.85 -12.67
C PHE A 8 9.64 -32.22 -12.52
N GLY A 9 10.02 -32.86 -11.40
CA GLY A 9 11.41 -33.32 -11.20
C GLY A 9 11.89 -34.31 -12.27
N LYS A 10 11.00 -35.20 -12.75
CA LYS A 10 11.33 -36.13 -13.84
C LYS A 10 11.51 -35.46 -15.21
N LEU A 11 10.72 -34.42 -15.51
CA LEU A 11 10.72 -33.77 -16.81
C LEU A 11 11.83 -32.71 -16.93
N TYR A 12 12.02 -31.91 -15.88
CA TYR A 12 12.91 -30.76 -15.89
C TYR A 12 14.21 -31.00 -15.12
N GLY A 13 14.20 -31.92 -14.16
CA GLY A 13 15.32 -32.20 -13.26
C GLY A 13 15.04 -31.73 -11.84
N ASN A 14 15.49 -32.50 -10.85
CA ASN A 14 15.25 -32.22 -9.44
C ASN A 14 15.89 -30.90 -8.98
N GLN A 15 16.98 -30.46 -9.63
CA GLN A 15 17.65 -29.20 -9.36
C GLN A 15 16.78 -27.97 -9.65
N PHE A 16 15.73 -28.11 -10.47
CA PHE A 16 14.80 -27.03 -10.78
C PHE A 16 13.56 -27.03 -9.87
N ILE A 17 13.47 -27.95 -8.91
CA ILE A 17 12.42 -27.91 -7.88
C ILE A 17 12.76 -26.76 -6.93
N SER A 18 12.32 -25.57 -7.31
CA SER A 18 12.44 -24.38 -6.47
C SER A 18 11.58 -24.49 -5.22
N HIS A 19 11.79 -23.57 -4.27
CA HIS A 19 10.98 -23.47 -3.06
C HIS A 19 9.47 -23.37 -3.39
N SER A 20 9.10 -22.61 -4.42
CA SER A 20 7.70 -22.45 -4.84
C SER A 20 7.07 -23.77 -5.33
N VAL A 21 7.84 -24.59 -6.04
CA VAL A 21 7.37 -25.91 -6.52
C VAL A 21 7.28 -26.90 -5.36
N HIS A 22 8.27 -26.91 -4.46
CA HIS A 22 8.25 -27.74 -3.26
C HIS A 22 7.08 -27.36 -2.34
N GLY A 23 6.80 -26.06 -2.19
CA GLY A 23 5.72 -25.53 -1.36
C GLY A 23 4.34 -26.12 -1.69
N LEU A 24 4.12 -26.54 -2.95
CA LEU A 24 2.88 -27.21 -3.35
C LEU A 24 2.60 -28.51 -2.57
N LEU A 25 3.62 -29.15 -1.99
CA LEU A 25 3.42 -30.31 -1.12
C LEU A 25 2.71 -29.94 0.18
N HIS A 26 2.91 -28.71 0.67
CA HIS A 26 2.43 -28.22 1.96
C HIS A 26 1.11 -27.43 1.86
N VAL A 27 0.73 -26.97 0.67
CA VAL A 27 -0.49 -26.15 0.43
C VAL A 27 -1.75 -26.75 1.04
N VAL A 28 -1.90 -28.08 1.04
CA VAL A 28 -3.08 -28.74 1.62
C VAL A 28 -3.10 -28.59 3.14
N ASP A 29 -1.96 -28.72 3.79
CA ASP A 29 -1.84 -28.59 5.24
C ASP A 29 -1.91 -27.12 5.66
N ASP A 30 -1.36 -26.21 4.86
CA ASP A 30 -1.54 -24.77 5.03
C ASP A 30 -3.02 -24.38 4.91
N PHE A 31 -3.76 -24.95 3.94
CA PHE A 31 -5.20 -24.71 3.82
C PHE A 31 -5.98 -25.21 5.05
N LYS A 32 -5.65 -26.40 5.56
CA LYS A 32 -6.28 -26.92 6.79
C LYS A 32 -6.00 -26.02 8.00
N LYS A 33 -4.81 -25.41 8.06
CA LYS A 33 -4.38 -24.58 9.19
C LYS A 33 -4.87 -23.13 9.12
N TYR A 34 -4.83 -22.51 7.94
CA TYR A 34 -5.07 -21.08 7.75
C TYR A 34 -6.34 -20.79 6.93
N GLY A 35 -6.94 -21.80 6.32
CA GLY A 35 -8.11 -21.68 5.43
C GLY A 35 -7.72 -21.34 4.00
N ALA A 36 -8.65 -20.71 3.28
CA ALA A 36 -8.41 -20.27 1.90
C ALA A 36 -7.17 -19.39 1.77
N LEU A 37 -6.46 -19.51 0.65
CA LEU A 37 -5.26 -18.72 0.36
C LEU A 37 -5.49 -17.22 0.52
N ASP A 38 -6.68 -16.73 0.20
CA ASP A 38 -7.03 -15.31 0.38
C ASP A 38 -6.84 -14.84 1.83
N LYS A 39 -7.03 -15.72 2.82
CA LYS A 39 -6.87 -15.42 4.25
C LYS A 39 -5.42 -15.37 4.71
N CYS A 40 -4.50 -16.00 3.98
CA CYS A 40 -3.07 -16.05 4.33
C CYS A 40 -2.16 -15.46 3.25
N SER A 41 -2.74 -14.86 2.20
CA SER A 41 -1.99 -14.25 1.11
C SER A 41 -1.33 -12.94 1.55
N CYS A 42 -0.18 -12.63 0.95
CA CYS A 42 0.50 -11.36 1.16
C CYS A 42 -0.06 -10.21 0.31
N PHE A 43 -1.05 -10.44 -0.56
CA PHE A 43 -1.57 -9.43 -1.49
C PHE A 43 -2.05 -8.14 -0.82
N PRO A 44 -2.77 -8.17 0.32
CA PRO A 44 -3.16 -6.93 1.01
C PRO A 44 -1.96 -6.10 1.43
N PHE A 45 -0.90 -6.77 1.91
CA PHE A 45 0.34 -6.12 2.34
C PHE A 45 1.14 -5.58 1.15
N GLU A 46 1.25 -6.32 0.05
CA GLU A 46 1.91 -5.85 -1.18
C GLU A 46 1.21 -4.63 -1.78
N ASN A 47 -0.13 -4.65 -1.80
CA ASN A 47 -0.91 -3.51 -2.26
C ASN A 47 -0.66 -2.27 -1.37
N TYR A 48 -0.61 -2.46 -0.05
CA TYR A 48 -0.32 -1.36 0.87
C TYR A 48 1.14 -0.89 0.81
N LEU A 49 2.10 -1.78 0.52
CA LEU A 49 3.52 -1.45 0.40
C LEU A 49 3.76 -0.37 -0.68
N LYS A 50 2.92 -0.29 -1.71
CA LYS A 50 2.94 0.80 -2.69
C LYS A 50 2.76 2.18 -2.03
N ASN A 51 1.89 2.29 -1.02
CA ASN A 51 1.67 3.53 -0.29
C ASN A 51 2.86 3.87 0.61
N LEU A 52 3.40 2.88 1.33
CA LEU A 52 4.60 3.06 2.15
C LEU A 52 5.80 3.52 1.30
N LYS A 53 6.00 2.92 0.12
CA LYS A 53 7.07 3.33 -0.81
C LYS A 53 6.92 4.77 -1.29
N LYS A 54 5.71 5.29 -1.45
CA LYS A 54 5.48 6.71 -1.81
C LYS A 54 5.87 7.68 -0.69
N MET A 55 5.80 7.24 0.57
CA MET A 55 6.23 8.05 1.71
C MET A 55 7.76 8.17 1.81
N VAL A 56 8.50 7.24 1.19
CA VAL A 56 9.96 7.24 1.16
C VAL A 56 10.45 7.96 -0.10
N ARG A 57 11.14 9.09 0.07
CA ARG A 57 11.70 9.89 -1.04
C ARG A 57 13.14 9.52 -1.38
N LYS A 58 13.95 9.20 -0.37
CA LYS A 58 15.35 8.78 -0.49
C LYS A 58 15.59 7.58 0.42
N SER A 59 16.62 6.79 0.14
CA SER A 59 16.96 5.57 0.89
C SER A 59 17.43 5.81 2.34
N GLU A 60 17.75 7.05 2.71
CA GLU A 60 18.19 7.40 4.05
C GLU A 60 17.00 7.44 5.03
N LYS A 61 17.09 6.77 6.18
CA LYS A 61 16.10 6.85 7.28
C LYS A 61 14.65 6.61 6.81
N PRO A 62 14.35 5.49 6.12
CA PRO A 62 13.04 5.25 5.52
C PRO A 62 11.93 5.12 6.58
N LEU A 63 12.23 4.56 7.75
CA LEU A 63 11.27 4.41 8.82
C LEU A 63 10.83 5.78 9.37
N GLU A 64 11.79 6.66 9.65
CA GLU A 64 11.52 8.01 10.14
C GLU A 64 10.77 8.84 9.11
N GLN A 65 11.08 8.68 7.82
CA GLN A 65 10.31 9.31 6.74
C GLN A 65 8.85 8.85 6.77
N VAL A 66 8.60 7.55 6.84
CA VAL A 66 7.24 6.98 6.89
C VAL A 66 6.50 7.48 8.13
N ILE A 67 7.12 7.45 9.31
CA ILE A 67 6.50 7.91 10.56
C ILE A 67 6.11 9.39 10.45
N LYS A 68 7.03 10.26 10.02
CA LYS A 68 6.76 11.70 9.88
C LYS A 68 5.62 11.97 8.90
N ARG A 69 5.64 11.32 7.72
CA ARG A 69 4.58 11.44 6.70
C ARG A 69 3.23 10.94 7.22
N TYR A 70 3.22 9.86 8.00
CA TYR A 70 2.00 9.34 8.59
C TYR A 70 1.43 10.28 9.66
N THR A 71 2.27 10.85 10.52
CA THR A 71 1.86 11.86 11.50
C THR A 71 1.30 13.11 10.81
N GLU A 72 1.93 13.58 9.73
CA GLU A 72 1.39 14.70 8.93
C GLU A 72 0.00 14.40 8.38
N TYR A 73 -0.20 13.18 7.85
CA TYR A 73 -1.51 12.74 7.36
C TYR A 73 -2.59 12.81 8.46
N LEU A 74 -2.29 12.27 9.65
CA LEU A 74 -3.24 12.29 10.77
C LEU A 74 -3.56 13.74 11.23
N THR A 75 -2.56 14.61 11.26
CA THR A 75 -2.73 16.00 11.75
C THR A 75 -3.50 16.88 10.77
N PHE A 76 -3.26 16.74 9.46
CA PHE A 76 -3.75 17.72 8.47
C PHE A 76 -4.85 17.20 7.54
N CYS A 77 -5.02 15.88 7.45
CA CYS A 77 -5.88 15.26 6.44
C CYS A 77 -7.07 14.51 7.04
N GLU A 78 -7.08 14.25 8.35
CA GLU A 78 -8.31 13.82 9.00
C GLU A 78 -9.27 15.02 9.12
N PRO A 79 -10.51 14.91 8.60
CA PRO A 79 -11.42 16.03 8.50
C PRO A 79 -11.97 16.40 9.89
N ASN A 80 -11.46 17.50 10.46
CA ASN A 80 -12.11 18.20 11.57
C ASN A 80 -12.75 19.54 11.14
N ILE A 81 -13.13 19.69 9.87
CA ILE A 81 -13.73 20.94 9.37
C ILE A 81 -15.14 20.66 8.80
N PRO A 82 -16.21 21.23 9.40
CA PRO A 82 -17.53 21.22 8.78
C PRO A 82 -17.50 22.06 7.50
N VAL A 83 -17.84 21.44 6.38
CA VAL A 83 -17.78 21.89 4.96
C VAL A 83 -18.62 23.16 4.64
N SER A 84 -19.07 23.90 5.65
CA SER A 84 -20.11 24.94 5.53
C SER A 84 -19.63 26.37 5.22
N GLN A 85 -18.33 26.62 5.00
CA GLN A 85 -17.81 27.99 4.83
C GLN A 85 -17.02 28.25 3.54
N LEU A 86 -17.01 27.34 2.56
CA LEU A 86 -16.31 27.60 1.31
C LEU A 86 -17.15 28.53 0.41
N PRO A 87 -16.59 29.63 -0.12
CA PRO A 87 -17.30 30.47 -1.08
C PRO A 87 -17.74 29.62 -2.28
N ASN A 88 -19.04 29.67 -2.62
CA ASN A 88 -19.71 28.84 -3.64
C ASN A 88 -19.18 28.98 -5.08
N LYS A 89 -18.04 29.63 -5.31
CA LYS A 89 -17.51 29.99 -6.64
C LYS A 89 -16.21 29.25 -7.02
N THR A 90 -15.55 28.60 -6.07
CA THR A 90 -14.26 27.91 -6.28
C THR A 90 -14.37 26.40 -6.03
N GLU A 91 -14.08 25.61 -7.06
CA GLU A 91 -13.94 24.15 -6.94
C GLU A 91 -12.45 23.79 -6.76
N PHE A 92 -12.12 23.09 -5.68
CA PHE A 92 -10.78 22.52 -5.48
C PHE A 92 -10.75 21.09 -6.01
N LYS A 93 -9.76 20.77 -6.84
CA LYS A 93 -9.60 19.43 -7.42
C LYS A 93 -8.25 18.84 -7.04
N THR A 94 -8.14 17.52 -7.15
CA THR A 94 -6.88 16.77 -6.95
C THR A 94 -6.26 16.99 -5.56
N SER A 95 -6.91 16.50 -4.51
CA SER A 95 -6.35 16.53 -3.16
C SER A 95 -5.03 15.74 -3.09
N HIS A 96 -4.05 16.24 -2.33
CA HIS A 96 -2.75 15.59 -2.17
C HIS A 96 -2.10 15.89 -0.81
N ASN A 97 -1.08 15.08 -0.48
CA ASN A 97 -0.22 15.26 0.69
C ASN A 97 1.28 15.16 0.30
N ASP A 98 1.60 15.54 -0.95
CA ASP A 98 2.91 15.38 -1.56
C ASP A 98 4.01 16.30 -0.99
N GLY A 99 3.84 16.87 0.20
CA GLY A 99 4.81 17.78 0.80
C GLY A 99 4.43 18.26 2.21
N PRO A 100 5.44 18.71 2.98
CA PRO A 100 5.15 19.42 4.22
C PRO A 100 4.40 20.72 3.94
N LEU A 101 3.51 21.09 4.86
CA LEU A 101 2.93 22.42 4.89
C LEU A 101 3.91 23.44 5.46
N LEU A 102 3.71 24.70 5.09
CA LEU A 102 4.40 25.82 5.74
C LEU A 102 3.98 25.90 7.21
N GLU A 103 4.91 26.37 8.05
CA GLU A 103 4.64 26.55 9.48
C GLU A 103 3.44 27.48 9.70
N GLY A 104 2.50 27.06 10.54
CA GLY A 104 1.23 27.78 10.79
C GLY A 104 0.10 27.48 9.80
N PHE A 105 0.34 26.73 8.72
CA PHE A 105 -0.70 26.31 7.78
C PHE A 105 -1.17 24.89 8.08
N ASN A 106 -2.47 24.74 8.34
CA ASN A 106 -3.12 23.46 8.60
C ASN A 106 -4.28 23.29 7.61
N GLY A 107 -4.44 22.11 7.00
CA GLY A 107 -5.62 21.79 6.19
C GLY A 107 -5.35 20.97 4.94
N LEU A 108 -6.41 20.77 4.16
CA LEU A 108 -6.40 20.01 2.91
C LEU A 108 -5.57 20.73 1.84
N GLN A 109 -4.72 19.98 1.13
CA GLN A 109 -3.95 20.49 -0.01
C GLN A 109 -4.56 19.98 -1.31
N PHE A 110 -4.51 20.81 -2.36
CA PHE A 110 -5.09 20.54 -3.67
C PHE A 110 -4.13 21.00 -4.77
N LYS A 111 -3.97 20.20 -5.84
CA LYS A 111 -3.08 20.57 -6.96
C LYS A 111 -3.73 21.53 -7.95
N SER A 112 -5.04 21.72 -7.88
CA SER A 112 -5.78 22.58 -8.81
C SER A 112 -6.96 23.27 -8.14
N ILE A 113 -7.17 24.52 -8.53
CA ILE A 113 -8.34 25.34 -8.19
C ILE A 113 -9.00 25.75 -9.50
N ILE A 114 -10.33 25.65 -9.57
CA ILE A 114 -11.14 26.17 -10.67
C ILE A 114 -11.91 27.36 -10.12
N ILE A 115 -11.69 28.51 -10.74
CA ILE A 115 -12.42 29.75 -10.48
C ILE A 115 -13.45 29.86 -11.60
N ASN A 116 -14.72 29.61 -11.32
CA ASN A 116 -15.79 29.78 -12.28
C ASN A 116 -16.23 31.24 -12.23
N ASP A 117 -15.91 32.07 -13.23
CA ASP A 117 -16.34 33.48 -13.31
C ASP A 117 -17.86 33.67 -13.48
#